data_AF-A0A1Q3KDQ7-F1
#
_entry.id   AF-A0A1Q3KDQ7-F1
#
_cell.length_a   1.000
_cell.length_b   1.000
_cell.length_c   1.000
_cell.angle_alpha   90.00
_cell.angle_beta   90.00
_cell.angle_gamma   90.00
#
_symmetry.space_group_name_H-M   'P 1'
#
loop_
_entity.id
_entity.type
_entity.pdbx_description
1 polymer ?
#
loop_
_entity_poly.entity_id
_entity_poly.type
_entity_poly.pdbx_seq_one_letter_code
_entity_poly.pdbx_strand_id
1 'polypeptide(L)'
;MSAPAAPEIFRLTSAERTSPLWLRLRAHLQERLAKARARNDGALAPDETARLRGRIACLKDLLALEEDRPPLSTMGDGWRGEGNG
;
A
#
# COMPACT_ATOMS: atom_id res chain seq x y z
N MET A 1 -33.12 13.21 -6.94
CA MET A 1 -32.08 13.16 -5.89
C MET A 1 -30.85 12.52 -6.52
N SER A 2 -29.74 13.25 -6.71
CA SER A 2 -28.48 12.66 -7.20
C SER A 2 -27.82 11.86 -6.09
N ALA A 3 -27.27 10.69 -6.43
CA ALA A 3 -26.44 9.89 -5.54
C ALA A 3 -25.21 10.71 -5.09
N PRO A 4 -24.70 10.52 -3.84
CA PRO A 4 -23.46 11.13 -3.44
C PRO A 4 -22.32 10.62 -4.33
N ALA A 5 -21.49 11.53 -4.82
CA ALA A 5 -20.26 11.16 -5.51
C ALA A 5 -19.43 10.25 -4.59
N ALA A 6 -18.90 9.14 -5.14
CA ALA A 6 -18.04 8.24 -4.41
C ALA A 6 -16.87 9.01 -3.76
N PRO A 7 -16.39 8.60 -2.57
CA PRO A 7 -15.30 9.29 -1.90
C PRO A 7 -14.08 9.33 -2.82
N GLU A 8 -13.53 10.54 -3.01
CA GLU A 8 -12.33 10.75 -3.81
C GLU A 8 -11.15 10.03 -3.14
N ILE A 9 -10.53 9.09 -3.86
CA ILE A 9 -9.36 8.37 -3.36
C ILE A 9 -8.17 9.31 -3.47
N PHE A 10 -7.53 9.62 -2.34
CA PHE A 10 -6.33 10.46 -2.32
C PHE A 10 -5.19 9.82 -3.13
N ARG A 11 -4.69 10.56 -4.13
CA ARG A 11 -3.61 10.16 -5.04
C ARG A 11 -2.80 11.39 -5.42
N LEU A 12 -1.52 11.17 -5.73
CA LEU A 12 -0.68 12.21 -6.29
C LEU A 12 -1.04 12.43 -7.76
N THR A 13 -1.21 13.68 -8.13
CA THR A 13 -1.25 14.14 -9.52
C THR A 13 0.09 13.88 -10.20
N SER A 14 0.12 13.87 -11.54
CA SER A 14 1.37 13.68 -12.29
C SER A 14 2.44 14.73 -11.95
N ALA A 15 2.05 15.98 -11.69
CA ALA A 15 2.97 17.05 -11.31
C ALA A 15 3.59 16.80 -9.92
N GLU A 16 2.78 16.36 -8.95
CA GLU A 16 3.26 16.04 -7.60
C GLU A 16 4.22 14.85 -7.60
N ARG A 17 3.96 13.82 -8.41
CA ARG A 17 4.86 12.65 -8.58
C ARG A 17 6.26 13.04 -9.09
N THR A 18 6.37 14.13 -9.84
CA THR A 18 7.65 14.65 -10.32
C THR A 18 8.26 15.73 -9.41
N SER A 19 7.55 16.13 -8.36
CA SER A 19 8.02 17.21 -7.47
C SER A 19 9.29 16.78 -6.72
N PRO A 20 10.26 17.70 -6.52
CA PRO A 20 11.47 17.39 -5.74
C PRO A 20 11.16 16.93 -4.31
N LEU A 21 10.06 17.44 -3.72
CA LEU A 21 9.61 17.03 -2.39
C LEU A 21 9.18 15.56 -2.40
N TRP A 22 8.32 15.15 -3.34
CA TRP A 22 7.88 13.76 -3.42
C TRP A 22 9.06 12.82 -3.66
N LEU A 23 9.97 13.16 -4.57
CA LEU A 23 11.13 12.31 -4.86
C LEU A 23 11.99 12.05 -3.60
N ARG A 24 12.23 13.10 -2.79
CA ARG A 24 12.96 12.97 -1.51
C ARG A 24 12.18 12.16 -0.48
N LEU A 25 10.87 12.39 -0.37
CA LEU A 25 10.01 11.66 0.55
C LEU A 25 9.92 10.17 0.17
N ARG A 26 9.70 9.87 -1.11
CA ARG A 26 9.69 8.52 -1.67
C ARG A 26 10.97 7.77 -1.33
N ALA A 27 12.13 8.37 -1.57
CA ALA A 27 13.42 7.77 -1.24
C ALA A 27 13.53 7.44 0.27
N HIS A 28 13.14 8.38 1.14
CA HIS A 28 13.11 8.18 2.58
C HIS A 28 12.15 7.06 3.01
N LEU A 29 10.96 6.98 2.41
CA LEU A 29 9.97 5.94 2.69
C LEU A 29 10.44 4.56 2.22
N GLN A 30 11.07 4.47 1.05
CA GLN A 30 11.67 3.23 0.53
C GLN A 30 12.80 2.73 1.43
N GLU A 31 13.68 3.62 1.88
CA GLU A 31 14.75 3.28 2.83
C GLU A 31 14.17 2.73 4.14
N ARG A 32 13.14 3.39 4.69
CA ARG A 32 12.45 2.93 5.91
C ARG A 32 11.76 1.58 5.71
N LEU A 33 11.16 1.35 4.55
CA LEU A 33 10.53 0.07 4.21
C LEU A 33 11.58 -1.05 4.15
N ALA A 34 12.73 -0.80 3.52
CA ALA A 34 13.84 -1.75 3.46
C ALA A 34 14.35 -2.12 4.86
N LYS A 35 14.58 -1.12 5.72
CA LYS A 35 15.00 -1.35 7.13
C LYS A 35 13.96 -2.14 7.92
N ALA A 36 12.66 -1.85 7.73
CA ALA A 36 11.59 -2.56 8.42
C ALA A 36 11.49 -4.03 7.97
N ARG A 37 11.66 -4.31 6.66
CA ARG A 37 11.70 -5.67 6.12
C ARG A 37 12.90 -6.46 6.67
N ALA A 38 14.10 -5.89 6.59
CA ALA A 38 15.30 -6.53 7.11
C ALA A 38 15.19 -6.88 8.60
N ARG A 39 14.53 -6.03 9.40
CA ARG A 39 14.26 -6.34 10.81
C ARG A 39 13.19 -7.42 10.99
N ASN A 40 12.13 -7.39 10.18
CA ASN A 40 11.05 -8.39 10.23
C ASN A 40 11.52 -9.80 9.81
N ASP A 41 12.57 -9.90 9.00
CA ASP A 41 13.16 -11.18 8.59
C ASP A 41 13.99 -11.84 9.72
N GLY A 42 14.23 -11.13 10.82
CA GLY A 42 14.88 -11.67 12.02
C GLY A 42 13.93 -12.45 12.93
N ALA A 43 14.49 -13.22 13.87
CA ALA A 43 13.72 -13.92 14.89
C ALA A 43 13.26 -12.94 15.98
N LEU A 44 12.02 -12.46 15.86
CA LEU A 44 11.38 -11.55 16.81
C LEU A 44 10.22 -12.22 17.53
N ALA A 45 9.82 -11.65 18.66
CA ALA A 45 8.58 -12.06 19.32
C ALA A 45 7.36 -11.79 18.41
N PRO A 46 6.25 -12.54 18.57
CA PRO A 46 5.05 -12.38 17.75
C PRO A 46 4.50 -10.94 17.72
N ASP A 47 4.45 -10.26 18.86
CA ASP A 47 3.94 -8.88 18.96
C ASP A 47 4.83 -7.87 18.23
N GLU A 48 6.15 -8.04 18.29
CA GLU A 48 7.11 -7.20 17.57
C GLU A 48 6.99 -7.40 16.06
N THR A 49 6.81 -8.65 15.63
CA THR A 49 6.52 -9.01 14.24
C THR A 49 5.22 -8.34 13.76
N ALA A 50 4.14 -8.41 14.56
CA ALA A 50 2.87 -7.79 14.22
C ALA A 50 3.01 -6.26 14.06
N ARG A 51 3.73 -5.60 14.98
CA ARG A 51 4.03 -4.16 14.89
C ARG A 51 4.82 -3.81 13.64
N LEU A 52 5.84 -4.59 13.28
CA LEU A 52 6.62 -4.35 12.07
C LEU A 52 5.81 -4.57 10.80
N ARG A 53 4.97 -5.60 10.75
CA ARG A 53 4.06 -5.84 9.62
C ARG A 53 3.06 -4.70 9.43
N GLY A 54 2.48 -4.18 10.51
CA GLY A 54 1.61 -3.00 10.45
C GLY A 54 2.34 -1.76 9.92
N ARG A 55 3.58 -1.54 10.38
CA ARG A 55 4.42 -0.44 9.87
C ARG A 55 4.79 -0.61 8.39
N ILE A 56 5.08 -1.84 7.96
CA ILE A 56 5.36 -2.17 6.56
C ILE A 56 4.13 -1.88 5.70
N ALA A 57 2.93 -2.29 6.14
CA ALA A 57 1.68 -2.01 5.42
C ALA A 57 1.48 -0.50 5.23
N CYS A 58 1.58 0.28 6.30
CA CYS A 58 1.46 1.74 6.23
C CYS A 58 2.47 2.40 5.27
N LEU A 59 3.73 1.97 5.29
CA LEU A 59 4.75 2.49 4.36
C LEU A 59 4.43 2.14 2.90
N LYS A 60 3.87 0.95 2.64
CA LYS A 60 3.43 0.55 1.31
C LYS A 60 2.23 1.39 0.84
N ASP A 61 1.28 1.67 1.72
CA ASP A 61 0.12 2.50 1.40
C ASP A 61 0.52 3.93 1.02
N LEU A 62 1.48 4.51 1.76
CA LEU A 62 2.04 5.83 1.42
C LEU A 62 2.76 5.81 0.06
N LEU A 63 3.55 4.76 -0.21
CA LEU A 63 4.24 4.63 -1.50
C LEU A 63 3.25 4.41 -2.65
N ALA A 64 2.12 3.74 -2.42
CA ALA A 64 1.09 3.50 -3.42
C ALA A 64 0.33 4.77 -3.85
N LEU A 65 0.54 5.91 -3.19
CA LEU A 65 -0.06 7.19 -3.59
C LEU A 65 0.39 7.68 -4.97
N GLU A 66 1.55 7.21 -5.46
CA GLU A 66 2.06 7.52 -6.80
C GLU A 66 1.55 6.57 -7.90
N GLU A 67 0.89 5.47 -7.53
CA GLU A 67 0.41 4.48 -8.46
C GLU A 67 -1.00 4.83 -8.96
N ASP A 68 -1.22 4.73 -10.27
CA ASP A 68 -2.57 4.64 -10.84
C ASP A 68 -3.07 3.20 -10.71
N ARG A 69 -3.19 2.72 -9.48
CA ARG A 69 -3.77 1.40 -9.22
C ARG A 69 -5.28 1.57 -9.02
N PRO A 70 -6.13 0.79 -9.71
CA PRO A 70 -7.52 0.65 -9.29
C PRO A 70 -7.53 0.22 -7.81
N PRO A 71 -8.52 0.65 -7.01
CA PRO A 71 -8.62 0.21 -5.63
C PRO A 71 -8.49 -1.31 -5.62
N LEU A 72 -7.63 -1.85 -4.74
CA LEU A 72 -7.51 -3.29 -4.57
C LEU A 72 -8.91 -3.79 -4.24
N SER A 73 -9.61 -4.36 -5.24
CA SER A 73 -10.75 -5.21 -5.00
C SER A 73 -10.26 -6.21 -3.98
N THR A 74 -10.86 -6.18 -2.80
CA THR A 74 -10.64 -7.16 -1.75
C THR A 74 -10.69 -8.52 -2.42
N MET A 75 -9.54 -9.16 -2.50
CA MET A 75 -9.36 -10.49 -3.05
C MET A 75 -10.21 -11.42 -2.17
N GLY A 76 -11.44 -11.70 -2.64
CA GLY A 76 -12.53 -12.26 -1.84
C GLY A 76 -13.78 -12.64 -2.62
N ASP A 77 -13.95 -12.18 -3.87
CA ASP A 77 -14.97 -12.74 -4.76
C ASP A 77 -14.35 -13.89 -5.54
N GLY A 78 -14.47 -15.07 -4.93
CA GLY A 78 -13.95 -16.32 -5.44
C GLY A 78 -14.31 -16.55 -6.91
N TRP A 79 -13.29 -16.77 -7.71
CA TRP A 79 -13.38 -17.58 -8.91
C TRP A 79 -14.09 -18.89 -8.54
N ARG A 80 -15.38 -19.01 -8.89
CA ARG A 80 -16.15 -20.25 -8.80
C ARG A 80 -15.74 -21.12 -9.98
N GLY A 81 -14.62 -21.82 -9.81
CA GLY A 81 -14.26 -22.95 -10.66
C GLY A 81 -15.08 -24.17 -10.25
N GLU A 82 -16.29 -24.29 -10.76
CA GLU A 82 -16.95 -25.58 -10.97
C GLU A 82 -16.78 -25.86 -12.48
N GLY A 83 -16.08 -26.89 -12.95
CA GLY A 83 -15.98 -28.24 -12.39
C GLY A 83 -17.00 -29.15 -13.07
N ASN A 84 -16.76 -29.42 -14.35
CA ASN A 84 -17.11 -30.62 -15.13
C ASN A 84 -18.41 -31.39 -14.79
N GLY A 85 -19.38 -31.34 -15.70
CA GLY A 85 -20.41 -32.37 -15.89
C GLY A 85 -20.18 -33.11 -17.21
#